data_AF-A0A537WEF8-F1
#
_entry.id   AF-A0A537WEF8-F1
#
_cell.length_a   1.000
_cell.length_b   1.000
_cell.length_c   1.000
_cell.angle_alpha   90.00
_cell.angle_beta   90.00
_cell.angle_gamma   90.00
#
_symmetry.space_group_name_H-M   'P 1'
#
loop_
_entity.id
_entity.type
_entity.pdbx_description
1 polymer ?
#
loop_
_entity_poly.entity_id
_entity_poly.type
_entity_poly.pdbx_seq_one_letter_code
_entity_poly.pdbx_strand_id
1 'polypeptide(L)' 'MWFATEEFTPDERERLAPYFTNLDGPVFALVNLPEVVKGALFARYSRTQKSLRR' A
#
# COMPACT_ATOMS: atom_id res chain seq x y z
N MET A 1 15.61 -2.39 13.63
CA MET A 1 14.86 -2.81 12.43
C MET A 1 14.43 -1.53 11.71
N TRP A 2 14.87 -1.29 10.48
CA TRP A 2 14.79 0.03 9.80
C TRP A 2 13.47 0.29 9.05
N PHE A 3 12.35 -0.25 9.52
CA PHE A 3 11.04 0.04 8.93
C PHE A 3 9.94 -0.10 9.98
N ALA A 4 8.99 0.84 9.94
CA ALA A 4 7.80 0.78 10.75
C ALA A 4 6.85 -0.29 10.17
N THR A 5 6.45 -1.25 11.00
CA THR A 5 5.34 -2.16 10.66
C THR A 5 4.04 -1.35 10.73
N GLU A 6 3.23 -1.41 9.68
CA GLU A 6 1.92 -0.77 9.66
C GLU A 6 0.90 -1.73 10.27
N GLU A 7 0.16 -1.27 11.28
CA GLU A 7 -0.96 -2.04 11.81
C GLU A 7 -2.23 -1.74 11.01
N PHE A 8 -2.90 -2.82 10.61
CA PHE A 8 -4.16 -2.82 9.89
C PHE A 8 -5.18 -3.66 10.66
N THR A 9 -6.41 -3.17 10.80
CA THR A 9 -7.51 -3.96 11.36
C THR A 9 -7.86 -5.14 10.42
N PRO A 10 -8.57 -6.17 10.90
CA PRO A 10 -9.03 -7.26 10.03
C PRO A 10 -9.77 -6.77 8.78
N ASP A 11 -10.68 -5.80 8.93
CA ASP A 11 -11.44 -5.20 7.83
C ASP A 11 -10.56 -4.38 6.86
N GLU A 12 -9.51 -3.72 7.36
CA GLU A 12 -8.53 -3.03 6.50
C GLU A 12 -7.70 -4.03 5.72
N ARG A 13 -7.25 -5.11 6.35
CA ARG A 13 -6.49 -6.17 5.67
C ARG A 13 -7.32 -6.83 4.58
N GLU A 14 -8.59 -7.12 4.83
CA GLU A 14 -9.48 -7.70 3.83
C GLU A 14 -9.65 -6.79 2.60
N ARG A 15 -9.77 -5.47 2.81
CA ARG A 15 -9.88 -4.49 1.72
C ARG A 15 -8.58 -4.29 0.95
N LEU A 16 -7.42 -4.40 1.61
CA LEU A 16 -6.11 -4.15 1.02
C LEU A 16 -5.51 -5.39 0.34
N ALA A 17 -5.77 -6.59 0.88
CA ALA A 17 -5.19 -7.85 0.41
C ALA A 17 -5.34 -8.10 -1.10
N PRO A 18 -6.44 -7.72 -1.78
CA PRO A 18 -6.56 -7.90 -3.22
C PRO A 18 -5.61 -7.04 -4.06
N TYR A 19 -5.07 -5.95 -3.50
CA TYR A 19 -4.35 -4.91 -4.25
C TYR A 19 -2.86 -4.80 -3.90
N PHE A 20 -2.42 -5.42 -2.81
CA PHE A 20 -1.05 -5.37 -2.32
C PHE A 20 -0.52 -6.78 -2.09
N THR A 21 0.67 -7.07 -2.60
CA THR A 21 1.29 -8.41 -2.42
C THR A 21 1.78 -8.69 -1.00
N ASN A 22 1.93 -7.64 -0.17
CA ASN A 22 2.41 -7.75 1.21
C ASN A 22 1.87 -6.58 2.05
N LEU A 23 1.30 -6.89 3.22
CA LEU A 23 0.82 -5.89 4.17
C LEU A 23 1.74 -5.73 5.39
N ASP A 24 2.56 -6.73 5.68
CA ASP A 24 3.34 -6.79 6.92
C ASP A 24 4.77 -6.27 6.71
N GLY A 25 5.31 -6.41 5.49
CA GLY A 25 6.67 -6.00 5.15
C GLY A 25 6.80 -4.60 4.51
N PRO A 26 8.04 -4.08 4.45
CA PRO A 26 8.33 -2.77 3.87
C PRO A 26 8.30 -2.76 2.33
N VAL A 27 8.39 -3.94 1.69
CA VAL A 27 8.39 -4.09 0.24
C VAL A 27 7.12 -4.81 -0.20
N PHE A 28 6.44 -4.22 -1.18
CA PHE A 28 5.19 -4.72 -1.75
C PHE A 28 5.04 -4.24 -3.20
N ALA A 29 4.18 -4.91 -3.96
CA ALA A 29 3.75 -4.49 -5.29
C ALA A 29 2.25 -4.21 -5.33
N LEU A 30 1.84 -3.27 -6.19
CA LEU A 30 0.45 -3.01 -6.50
C LEU A 30 -0.04 -3.99 -7.58
N VAL A 31 -1.08 -4.73 -7.27
CA VAL A 31 -1.71 -5.73 -8.17
C VAL A 31 -3.20 -5.44 -8.31
N ASN A 32 -3.83 -6.02 -9.33
CA ASN A 32 -5.28 -5.96 -9.51
C ASN A 32 -5.90 -4.55 -9.51
N LEU A 33 -5.12 -3.54 -9.90
CA LEU A 33 -5.55 -2.14 -10.06
C LEU A 33 -5.34 -1.70 -11.51
N PRO A 34 -6.21 -0.86 -12.08
CA PRO A 34 -5.95 -0.21 -13.36
C PRO A 34 -4.68 0.64 -13.31
N GLU A 35 -3.92 0.69 -14.41
CA GLU A 35 -2.64 1.43 -14.47
C GLU A 35 -2.80 2.92 -14.13
N VAL A 36 -3.90 3.54 -14.56
CA VAL A 36 -4.21 4.94 -14.24
C VAL A 36 -4.36 5.18 -12.74
N VAL A 37 -4.89 4.20 -11.99
CA VAL A 37 -5.04 4.28 -10.53
C VAL A 37 -3.68 4.17 -9.85
N LYS A 38 -2.82 3.26 -10.32
CA LYS A 38 -1.43 3.15 -9.82
C LYS A 38 -0.69 4.46 -10.03
N GLY A 39 -0.79 5.05 -11.22
CA GLY A 39 -0.20 6.36 -11.54
C GLY A 39 -0.68 7.48 -10.61
N ALA A 40 -1.99 7.55 -10.36
CA ALA A 40 -2.57 8.54 -9.45
C ALA A 40 -2.08 8.36 -7.99
N LEU A 41 -1.99 7.12 -7.50
CA LEU A 41 -1.44 6.81 -6.17
C LEU A 41 0.02 7.26 -6.06
N PHE A 42 0.86 6.92 -7.05
CA PHE A 42 2.26 7.37 -7.06
C PHE A 42 2.37 8.89 -7.10
N ALA A 43 1.59 9.58 -7.93
CA ALA A 43 1.61 11.04 -8.01
C ALA A 43 1.23 11.70 -6.66
N ARG A 44 0.21 11.17 -5.98
CA ARG A 44 -0.27 11.69 -4.69
C ARG A 44 0.73 11.49 -3.56
N TYR A 45 1.32 10.30 -3.47
CA TYR A 45 2.17 9.90 -2.34
C TYR A 45 3.67 10.14 -2.55
N SER A 46 4.13 10.40 -3.79
CA SER A 46 5.54 10.63 -4.16
C SER A 46 6.26 11.73 -3.36
N ARG A 47 5.52 12.69 -2.81
CA ARG A 47 6.05 13.86 -2.10
C ARG A 47 5.77 13.82 -0.60
N THR A 48 5.38 12.67 -0.07
CA THR A 48 5.06 12.49 1.35
C THR A 48 5.82 11.30 1.91
N GLN A 49 5.98 11.25 3.23
CA GLN A 49 6.48 10.06 3.93
C GLN A 49 5.35 9.07 4.29
N LYS A 50 4.12 9.28 3.79
CA LYS A 50 2.99 8.38 4.06
C LYS A 50 3.07 7.13 3.19
N SER A 51 2.64 6.01 3.73
CA SER A 51 2.53 4.75 2.98
C SER A 51 1.44 4.82 1.91
N LEU A 52 1.65 4.10 0.81
CA LEU A 52 0.65 3.89 -0.25
C LEU A 52 -0.55 3.03 0.21
N ARG A 53 -0.43 2.34 1.35
CA ARG A 53 -1.48 1.51 1.96
C ARG A 53 -2.43 2.33 2.87
N ARG A 54 -2.44 3.67 2.76
CA ARG A 54 -3.25 4.62 3.54
C ARG A 54 -4.08 5.54 2.65
#